data_AF-A0A940QP52-F1
#
_entry.id   AF-A0A940QP52-F1
#
_cell.length_a   1.000
_cell.length_b   1.000
_cell.length_c   1.000
_cell.angle_alpha   90.00
_cell.angle_beta   90.00
_cell.angle_gamma   90.00
#
_symmetry.space_group_name_H-M   'P 1'
#
loop_
_entity.id
_entity.type
_entity.pdbx_description
1 polymer ?
#
loop_
_entity_poly.entity_id
_entity_poly.type
_entity_poly.pdbx_seq_one_letter_code
_entity_poly.pdbx_strand_id
1 'polypeptide(L)'
;MCEGIDMLEKILGQDIFRKYVEVLLTDRGTEFSAADAMETDKDGSRRTRVFYCDPMRAGQKGSLENKHIELRYILPKECDLKALGLTDQNMLNLAVSHVNSKAEESLEGKSALELTRFLYKDLFKRLKAFGIELIDKDEVTLKPYLLKKRK
;
A
#
# COMPACT_ATOMS: atom_id res chain seq x y z
N MET A 1 -7.54 -9.69 8.81
CA MET A 1 -7.38 -9.37 7.38
C MET A 1 -8.65 -8.82 6.75
N CYS A 2 -9.83 -9.43 6.94
CA CYS A 2 -11.09 -8.97 6.32
C CYS A 2 -11.39 -7.49 6.56
N GLU A 3 -11.19 -7.00 7.79
CA GLU A 3 -11.37 -5.56 8.12
C GLU A 3 -10.44 -4.64 7.31
N GLY A 4 -9.23 -5.09 6.98
CA GLY A 4 -8.29 -4.34 6.15
C GLY A 4 -8.76 -4.24 4.69
N ILE A 5 -9.38 -5.31 4.18
CA ILE A 5 -10.00 -5.32 2.85
C ILE A 5 -11.23 -4.40 2.84
N ASP A 6 -12.07 -4.46 3.88
CA ASP A 6 -13.22 -3.57 4.03
C ASP A 6 -12.79 -2.10 4.09
N MET A 7 -11.67 -1.81 4.78
CA MET A 7 -11.11 -0.47 4.84
C MET A 7 -10.62 -0.01 3.46
N LEU A 8 -9.91 -0.87 2.73
CA LEU A 8 -9.45 -0.57 1.37
C LEU A 8 -10.62 -0.32 0.42
N GLU A 9 -11.67 -1.13 0.49
CA GLU A 9 -12.88 -0.96 -0.30
C GLU A 9 -13.61 0.35 0.04
N LYS A 10 -13.66 0.75 1.32
CA LYS A 10 -14.19 2.06 1.73
C LYS A 10 -13.38 3.22 1.17
N ILE A 11 -12.05 3.10 1.14
CA ILE A 11 -11.14 4.14 0.62
C ILE A 11 -11.34 4.33 -0.89
N LEU A 12 -11.40 3.22 -1.63
CA LEU A 12 -11.49 3.24 -3.10
C LEU A 12 -12.93 3.47 -3.59
N GLY A 13 -13.92 3.02 -2.82
CA GLY A 13 -15.30 2.84 -3.28
C GLY A 13 -15.45 1.54 -4.08
N GLN A 14 -16.65 0.97 -4.03
CA GLN A 14 -16.96 -0.36 -4.57
C GLN A 14 -16.57 -0.52 -6.06
N ASP A 15 -16.90 0.47 -6.90
CA ASP A 15 -16.61 0.40 -8.35
C ASP A 15 -15.10 0.32 -8.64
N ILE A 16 -14.30 1.17 -7.99
CA ILE A 16 -12.85 1.24 -8.20
C ILE A 16 -12.18 0.03 -7.55
N PHE A 17 -12.66 -0.40 -6.38
CA PHE A 17 -12.18 -1.61 -5.73
C PHE A 17 -12.37 -2.83 -6.63
N ARG A 18 -13.57 -3.08 -7.14
CA ARG A 18 -13.86 -4.22 -8.03
C ARG A 18 -13.09 -4.14 -9.35
N LYS A 19 -12.82 -2.93 -9.84
CA LYS A 19 -12.07 -2.70 -11.09
C LYS A 19 -10.56 -2.97 -10.96
N TYR A 20 -9.94 -2.58 -9.84
CA TYR A 20 -8.48 -2.64 -9.68
C TYR A 20 -7.97 -3.68 -8.69
N VAL A 21 -8.83 -4.17 -7.80
CA VAL A 21 -8.51 -5.15 -6.75
C VAL A 21 -9.25 -6.47 -7.01
N GLU A 22 -9.25 -6.91 -8.26
CA GLU A 22 -9.91 -8.16 -8.66
C GLU A 22 -9.24 -9.40 -8.03
N VAL A 23 -7.92 -9.33 -7.83
CA VAL A 23 -7.08 -10.43 -7.37
C VAL A 23 -6.22 -9.98 -6.20
N LEU A 24 -6.28 -10.73 -5.10
CA LEU A 24 -5.39 -10.59 -3.95
C LEU A 24 -4.53 -11.83 -3.83
N LEU A 25 -3.22 -11.67 -4.02
CA LEU A 25 -2.25 -12.73 -3.76
C LEU A 25 -1.72 -12.59 -2.33
N THR A 26 -1.91 -13.60 -1.48
CA THR A 26 -1.44 -13.64 -0.09
C THR A 26 -0.48 -14.82 0.12
N ASP A 27 0.27 -14.81 1.21
CA ASP A 27 0.90 -16.04 1.67
C ASP A 27 -0.13 -16.90 2.41
N ARG A 28 0.30 -18.06 2.90
CA ARG A 28 -0.54 -19.01 3.64
C ARG A 28 -0.57 -18.72 5.16
N GLY A 29 -0.32 -17.48 5.56
CA GLY A 29 -0.46 -17.04 6.95
C GLY A 29 -1.87 -17.31 7.46
N THR A 30 -1.97 -17.64 8.75
CA THR A 30 -3.26 -17.96 9.39
C THR A 30 -4.26 -16.81 9.34
N GLU A 31 -3.78 -15.57 9.29
CA GLU A 31 -4.56 -14.36 9.13
C GLU A 31 -5.30 -14.26 7.79
N PHE A 32 -4.89 -15.06 6.80
CA PHE A 32 -5.50 -15.16 5.47
C PHE A 32 -6.36 -16.42 5.29
N SER A 33 -6.60 -17.19 6.34
CA SER A 33 -7.35 -18.47 6.25
C SER A 33 -8.82 -18.31 5.86
N ALA A 34 -9.44 -17.17 6.17
CA ALA A 34 -10.85 -16.90 5.91
C ALA A 34 -11.10 -16.36 4.48
N ALA A 35 -10.73 -17.14 3.45
CA ALA A 35 -10.86 -16.75 2.04
C ALA A 35 -12.26 -16.28 1.66
N ASP A 36 -13.29 -17.08 1.99
CA ASP A 36 -14.68 -16.78 1.62
C ASP A 36 -15.16 -15.43 2.18
N ALA A 37 -14.77 -15.12 3.42
CA ALA A 37 -15.09 -13.84 4.06
C ALA A 37 -14.34 -12.65 3.46
N MET A 38 -13.17 -12.88 2.85
CA MET A 38 -12.42 -11.86 2.13
C MET A 38 -12.99 -11.64 0.72
N GLU A 39 -13.38 -12.71 0.04
CA GLU A 39 -13.91 -12.67 -1.33
C GLU A 39 -15.34 -12.14 -1.43
N THR A 40 -16.14 -12.25 -0.37
CA THR A 40 -17.58 -11.99 -0.38
C THR A 40 -17.93 -10.66 0.29
N ASP A 41 -18.79 -9.87 -0.34
CA ASP A 41 -19.37 -8.62 0.19
C ASP A 41 -20.62 -8.93 1.04
N LYS A 42 -21.13 -7.95 1.78
CA LYS A 42 -22.28 -8.11 2.70
C LYS A 42 -23.57 -8.55 2.02
N ASP A 43 -23.71 -8.24 0.73
CA ASP A 43 -24.83 -8.64 -0.11
C ASP A 43 -24.69 -10.05 -0.70
N GLY A 44 -23.60 -10.76 -0.37
CA GLY A 44 -23.28 -12.09 -0.90
C GLY A 44 -22.62 -12.08 -2.28
N SER A 45 -22.40 -10.90 -2.88
CA SER A 45 -21.69 -10.79 -4.15
C SER A 45 -20.18 -10.94 -3.96
N ARG A 46 -19.48 -11.44 -5.00
CA ARG A 46 -18.03 -11.56 -4.97
C ARG A 46 -17.38 -10.22 -5.28
N ARG A 47 -16.55 -9.72 -4.36
CA ARG A 47 -15.82 -8.44 -4.49
C ARG A 47 -14.36 -8.59 -4.93
N THR A 48 -13.73 -9.74 -4.66
CA THR A 48 -12.33 -10.02 -5.03
C THR A 48 -12.09 -11.54 -5.05
N ARG A 49 -10.92 -11.98 -5.52
CA ARG A 49 -10.48 -13.39 -5.48
C ARG A 49 -9.16 -13.51 -4.75
N VAL A 50 -9.09 -14.38 -3.76
CA VAL A 50 -7.89 -14.59 -2.94
C VAL A 50 -7.13 -15.81 -3.45
N PHE A 51 -5.86 -15.60 -3.78
CA PHE A 51 -4.93 -16.65 -4.19
C PHE A 51 -3.78 -16.72 -3.19
N TYR A 52 -3.20 -17.90 -3.07
CA TYR A 52 -2.11 -18.17 -2.14
C TYR A 52 -0.84 -18.49 -2.91
N CYS A 53 0.29 -17.95 -2.44
CA CYS A 53 1.60 -18.38 -2.92
C CYS A 53 1.82 -19.88 -2.68
N ASP A 54 2.68 -20.46 -3.51
CA ASP A 54 3.13 -21.85 -3.35
C ASP A 54 3.96 -22.01 -2.06
N PRO A 55 3.91 -23.17 -1.40
CA PRO A 55 4.73 -23.44 -0.23
C PRO A 55 6.21 -23.20 -0.52
N MET A 56 6.89 -22.51 0.40
CA MET A 56 8.33 -22.20 0.31
C MET A 56 8.72 -21.35 -0.92
N ARG A 57 7.77 -20.71 -1.61
CA ARG A 57 8.04 -19.81 -2.74
C ARG A 57 7.87 -18.33 -2.39
N ALA A 58 8.57 -17.88 -1.34
CA ALA A 58 8.56 -16.48 -0.90
C ALA A 58 8.89 -15.46 -2.02
N GLY A 59 9.66 -15.88 -3.04
CA GLY A 59 9.99 -15.05 -4.21
C GLY A 59 8.82 -14.66 -5.11
N GLN A 60 7.64 -15.32 -5.02
CA GLN A 60 6.45 -14.94 -5.79
C GLN A 60 5.91 -13.53 -5.43
N LYS A 61 6.40 -12.96 -4.33
CA LYS A 61 6.10 -11.61 -3.86
C LYS A 61 7.35 -10.72 -3.74
N GLY A 62 8.40 -10.99 -4.52
CA GLY A 62 9.67 -10.26 -4.41
C GLY A 62 9.54 -8.74 -4.56
N SER A 63 8.64 -8.26 -5.42
CA SER A 63 8.37 -6.82 -5.56
C SER A 63 7.77 -6.20 -4.30
N LEU A 64 6.87 -6.92 -3.61
CA LEU A 64 6.27 -6.48 -2.36
C LEU A 64 7.29 -6.43 -1.22
N GLU A 65 8.18 -7.42 -1.14
CA GLU A 65 9.26 -7.43 -0.14
C GLU A 65 10.24 -6.26 -0.32
N ASN A 66 10.55 -5.88 -1.56
CA ASN A 66 11.34 -4.68 -1.83
C ASN A 66 10.64 -3.42 -1.32
N LYS A 67 9.32 -3.29 -1.53
CA LYS A 67 8.53 -2.17 -1.00
C LYS A 67 8.49 -2.16 0.54
N HIS A 68 8.44 -3.33 1.17
CA HIS A 68 8.58 -3.44 2.63
C HIS A 68 9.95 -2.97 3.12
N ILE A 69 11.04 -3.25 2.38
CA ILE A 69 12.38 -2.77 2.71
C ILE A 69 12.45 -1.23 2.61
N GLU A 70 11.89 -0.65 1.55
CA GLU A 70 11.87 0.81 1.37
C GLU A 70 11.09 1.52 2.47
N LEU A 71 9.93 0.97 2.85
CA LEU A 71 9.16 1.51 3.97
C LEU A 71 9.97 1.48 5.28
N ARG A 72 10.80 0.44 5.48
CA ARG A 72 11.68 0.32 6.64
C ARG A 72 12.82 1.34 6.67
N TYR A 73 13.16 1.99 5.55
CA TYR A 73 14.09 3.12 5.58
C TYR A 73 13.50 4.32 6.33
N ILE A 74 12.18 4.47 6.32
CA ILE A 74 11.44 5.49 7.08
C ILE A 74 11.02 4.95 8.45
N LEU A 75 10.57 3.69 8.51
CA LEU A 75 10.05 3.02 9.70
C LEU A 75 10.94 1.81 10.11
N PRO A 76 12.11 2.03 10.73
CA PRO A 76 13.02 0.96 11.09
C PRO A 76 12.38 -0.08 12.00
N LYS A 77 12.89 -1.31 11.95
CA LYS A 77 12.53 -2.36 12.91
C LYS A 77 13.01 -1.99 14.31
N GLU A 78 12.37 -2.57 15.33
CA GLU A 78 12.81 -2.49 16.74
C GLU A 78 12.92 -1.06 17.28
N CYS A 79 12.12 -0.14 16.74
CA CYS A 79 12.03 1.23 17.23
C CYS A 79 10.61 1.59 17.68
N ASP A 80 10.51 2.53 18.63
CA ASP A 80 9.22 3.11 19.00
C ASP A 80 8.72 4.02 17.88
N LEU A 81 7.75 3.51 17.11
CA LEU A 81 7.16 4.22 15.98
C LEU A 81 6.45 5.50 16.41
N LYS A 82 5.87 5.54 17.62
CA LYS A 82 5.21 6.75 18.13
C LYS A 82 6.24 7.80 18.50
N ALA A 83 7.33 7.41 19.16
CA ALA A 83 8.44 8.31 19.46
C ALA A 83 9.15 8.80 18.18
N LEU A 84 9.17 7.98 17.12
CA LEU A 84 9.69 8.35 15.81
C LEU A 84 8.83 9.43 15.11
N GLY A 85 7.55 9.51 15.44
CA GLY A 85 6.60 10.48 14.87
C GLY A 85 5.44 9.86 14.09
N LEU A 86 5.33 8.52 14.03
CA LEU A 86 4.17 7.83 13.46
C LEU A 86 3.00 7.86 14.45
N THR A 87 2.31 9.01 14.54
CA THR A 87 1.26 9.23 15.55
C THR A 87 -0.15 8.94 15.07
N ASP A 88 -0.40 8.95 13.76
CA ASP A 88 -1.72 8.84 13.16
C ASP A 88 -1.63 8.38 11.68
N GLN A 89 -2.79 8.20 11.05
CA GLN A 89 -2.89 7.78 9.65
C GLN A 89 -2.28 8.78 8.67
N ASN A 90 -2.27 10.08 8.98
CA ASN A 90 -1.67 11.08 8.08
C ASN A 90 -0.15 10.94 8.04
N MET A 91 0.48 10.62 9.18
CA MET A 91 1.92 10.34 9.23
C MET A 91 2.28 9.07 8.45
N LEU A 92 1.42 8.04 8.50
CA LEU A 92 1.59 6.84 7.68
C LEU A 92 1.41 7.15 6.19
N ASN A 93 0.38 7.92 5.83
CA ASN A 93 0.12 8.34 4.46
C ASN A 93 1.28 9.16 3.90
N LEU A 94 1.89 10.03 4.70
CA LEU A 94 3.10 10.77 4.34
C LEU A 94 4.25 9.81 4.00
N ALA A 95 4.57 8.86 4.89
CA ALA A 95 5.62 7.88 4.63
C ALA A 95 5.38 7.08 3.35
N VAL A 96 4.14 6.60 3.15
CA VAL A 96 3.73 5.84 1.95
C VAL A 96 3.78 6.70 0.68
N SER A 97 3.46 7.99 0.78
CA SER A 97 3.55 8.97 -0.33
C SER A 97 4.99 9.14 -0.79
N HIS A 98 5.93 9.29 0.14
CA HIS A 98 7.36 9.38 -0.19
C HIS A 98 7.90 8.08 -0.81
N VAL A 99 7.53 6.91 -0.28
CA VAL A 99 7.93 5.61 -0.85
C VAL A 99 7.41 5.45 -2.27
N ASN A 100 6.13 5.75 -2.53
CA ASN A 100 5.56 5.56 -3.86
C ASN A 100 5.84 6.69 -4.85
N SER A 101 6.45 7.79 -4.39
CA SER A 101 6.94 8.90 -5.22
C SER A 101 8.43 8.78 -5.56
N LYS A 102 9.15 7.83 -4.95
CA LYS A 102 10.52 7.49 -5.32
C LYS A 102 10.57 7.01 -6.79
N ALA A 103 11.48 7.59 -7.56
CA ALA A 103 11.75 7.15 -8.92
C ALA A 103 12.35 5.74 -8.94
N GLU A 104 11.89 4.91 -9.86
CA GLU A 104 12.40 3.55 -10.05
C GLU A 104 13.06 3.41 -11.41
N GLU A 105 14.25 2.80 -11.44
CA GLU A 105 14.99 2.54 -12.68
C GLU A 105 14.20 1.63 -13.63
N SER A 106 13.52 0.61 -13.08
CA SER A 106 12.64 -0.31 -13.84
C SER A 106 11.44 0.38 -14.48
N LEU A 107 11.14 1.62 -14.09
CA LEU A 107 10.07 2.46 -14.63
C LEU A 107 10.61 3.66 -15.41
N GLU A 108 11.84 3.56 -15.93
CA GLU A 108 12.52 4.62 -16.70
C GLU A 108 12.62 5.95 -15.93
N GLY A 109 12.87 5.87 -14.61
CA GLY A 109 13.01 7.03 -13.75
C GLY A 109 11.68 7.72 -13.35
N LYS A 110 10.54 7.08 -13.65
CA LYS A 110 9.23 7.47 -13.10
C LYS A 110 8.96 6.75 -11.79
N SER A 111 8.12 7.34 -10.94
CA SER A 111 7.61 6.70 -9.73
C SER A 111 6.34 5.90 -9.99
N ALA A 112 5.99 5.02 -9.04
CA ALA A 112 4.75 4.26 -9.09
C ALA A 112 3.51 5.18 -9.09
N LEU A 113 3.54 6.26 -8.29
CA LEU A 113 2.45 7.24 -8.27
C LEU A 113 2.37 8.08 -9.55
N GLU A 114 3.49 8.41 -10.20
CA GLU A 114 3.48 9.08 -11.51
C GLU A 114 2.77 8.23 -12.57
N LEU A 115 3.09 6.93 -12.64
CA LEU A 115 2.42 6.01 -13.56
C LEU A 115 0.95 5.82 -13.20
N THR A 116 0.63 5.69 -11.91
CA THR A 116 -0.75 5.53 -11.44
C THR A 116 -1.59 6.76 -11.81
N ARG A 117 -1.05 7.97 -11.62
CA ARG A 117 -1.70 9.23 -12.02
C ARG A 117 -1.99 9.29 -13.52
N PHE A 118 -1.09 8.75 -14.34
CA PHE A 118 -1.23 8.78 -15.80
C PHE A 118 -2.21 7.71 -16.32
N LEU A 119 -2.04 6.46 -15.89
CA LEU A 119 -2.77 5.29 -16.40
C LEU A 119 -4.12 5.05 -15.69
N TYR A 120 -4.22 5.37 -14.41
CA TYR A 120 -5.34 4.99 -13.52
C TYR A 120 -5.88 6.22 -12.77
N LYS A 121 -6.38 7.21 -13.51
CA LYS A 121 -6.76 8.53 -12.97
C LYS A 121 -7.83 8.48 -11.86
N ASP A 122 -8.81 7.59 -11.99
CA ASP A 122 -9.87 7.36 -11.01
C ASP A 122 -9.32 6.75 -9.72
N LEU A 123 -8.44 5.75 -9.82
CA LEU A 123 -7.71 5.17 -8.69
C LEU A 123 -6.84 6.22 -8.00
N PHE A 124 -6.03 6.96 -8.75
CA PHE A 124 -5.19 8.03 -8.22
C PHE A 124 -6.01 9.10 -7.49
N LYS A 125 -7.18 9.47 -8.01
CA LYS A 125 -8.08 10.43 -7.36
C LYS A 125 -8.54 9.94 -5.99
N ARG A 126 -8.86 8.64 -5.85
CA ARG A 126 -9.24 8.05 -4.55
C ARG A 126 -8.06 7.99 -3.58
N LEU A 127 -6.90 7.55 -4.05
CA LEU A 127 -5.68 7.52 -3.24
C LEU A 127 -5.31 8.92 -2.73
N LYS A 128 -5.38 9.93 -3.61
CA LYS A 128 -5.16 11.33 -3.24
C LYS A 128 -6.19 11.83 -2.24
N ALA A 129 -7.48 11.53 -2.43
CA ALA A 129 -8.52 11.90 -1.47
C ALA A 129 -8.32 11.26 -0.08
N PHE A 130 -7.67 10.10 -0.01
CA PHE A 130 -7.28 9.45 1.24
C PHE A 130 -6.01 10.06 1.89
N GLY A 131 -5.25 10.89 1.15
CA GLY A 131 -4.03 11.53 1.62
C GLY A 131 -2.73 10.93 1.09
N ILE A 132 -2.80 10.07 0.07
CA ILE A 132 -1.61 9.58 -0.66
C ILE A 132 -1.27 10.56 -1.78
N GLU A 133 -0.18 11.29 -1.64
CA GLU A 133 0.18 12.37 -2.55
C GLU A 133 1.44 12.05 -3.36
N LEU A 134 1.51 12.61 -4.56
CA LEU A 134 2.72 12.59 -5.36
C LEU A 134 3.67 13.67 -4.84
N ILE A 135 4.87 13.26 -4.44
CA ILE A 135 5.93 14.14 -3.96
C ILE A 135 6.90 14.44 -5.10
N ASP A 136 7.34 15.69 -5.19
CA ASP A 136 8.35 16.09 -6.17
C ASP A 136 9.67 15.35 -5.94
N LYS A 137 10.38 15.01 -7.02
CA LYS A 137 11.54 14.09 -6.96
C LYS A 137 12.62 14.56 -5.99
N ASP A 138 12.87 15.87 -5.94
CA ASP A 138 13.87 16.48 -5.05
C ASP A 138 13.42 16.56 -3.59
N GLU A 139 12.13 16.39 -3.31
CA GLU A 139 11.55 16.41 -1.96
C GLU A 139 11.36 15.00 -1.37
N VAL A 140 11.58 13.93 -2.16
CA VAL A 140 11.43 12.56 -1.69
C VAL A 140 12.44 12.25 -0.58
N THR A 141 11.94 11.89 0.60
CA THR A 141 12.74 11.51 1.77
C THR A 141 12.43 10.09 2.20
N LEU A 142 13.39 9.18 2.06
CA LEU A 142 13.30 7.78 2.51
C LEU A 142 14.15 7.55 3.76
N LYS A 143 13.98 8.39 4.78
CA LYS A 143 14.76 8.33 6.02
C LYS A 143 13.88 8.60 7.23
N PRO A 144 14.26 8.16 8.44
CA PRO A 144 13.38 8.25 9.62
C PRO A 144 13.09 9.68 10.06
N TYR A 145 13.93 10.65 9.69
CA TYR A 145 13.69 12.06 10.00
C TYR A 145 12.51 12.67 9.23
N LEU A 146 11.94 11.97 8.24
CA LEU A 146 10.71 12.39 7.57
C LEU A 146 9.59 12.67 8.57
N LEU A 147 9.48 11.83 9.61
CA LEU A 147 8.40 11.92 10.62
C LEU A 147 8.78 12.77 11.84
N LYS A 148 10.02 13.27 11.90
CA LYS A 148 10.44 14.14 12.99
C LYS A 148 9.82 15.52 12.81
N LYS A 149 9.09 16.00 13.82
CA LYS A 149 8.65 17.40 13.86
C LYS A 149 9.87 18.31 13.72
N ARG A 150 9.89 19.15 12.68
CA ARG A 150 10.83 20.28 12.62
C ARG A 150 10.49 21.18 13.82
N LYS A 151 11.46 21.37 14.71
CA LYS A 151 11.36 22.35 15.79
C LYS A 151 11.32 23.76 15.22
#